data_AF-A0AA90QUH4-F1
#
_entry.id   AF-A0AA90QUH4-F1
#
_cell.length_a   1.000
_cell.length_b   1.000
_cell.length_c   1.000
_cell.angle_alpha   90.00
_cell.angle_beta   90.00
_cell.angle_gamma   90.00
#
_symmetry.space_group_name_H-M   'P 1'
#
loop_
_entity.id
_entity.type
_entity.pdbx_description
1 polymer ?
#
loop_
_entity_poly.entity_id
_entity_poly.type
_entity_poly.pdbx_seq_one_letter_code
_entity_poly.pdbx_strand_id
1 'polypeptide(L)'
;MSTPEEKIIKIYDGSRPVEEDLFERNWINQLAWSLVVVLCSIVVWFAIAIVNAENQRHALITKQCADPVFKGEVDMRCLQVVSSRPHWWEHLWYGITHLKPAEK
;
A
#
# COMPACT_ATOMS: atom_id res chain seq x y z
N MET A 1 -41.45 18.76 -42.82
CA MET A 1 -41.04 18.65 -41.40
C MET A 1 -41.05 20.05 -40.84
N SER A 2 -41.74 20.29 -39.72
CA SER A 2 -41.99 21.65 -39.24
C SER A 2 -40.72 22.22 -38.59
N THR A 3 -40.44 23.50 -38.81
CA THR A 3 -39.24 24.20 -38.33
C THR A 3 -38.96 24.09 -36.81
N PRO A 4 -39.97 23.91 -35.92
CA PRO A 4 -39.71 23.68 -34.49
C PRO A 4 -39.12 22.29 -34.21
N GLU A 5 -39.54 21.26 -34.94
CA GLU A 5 -39.08 19.88 -34.73
C GLU A 5 -37.59 19.73 -35.06
N GLU A 6 -37.15 20.35 -36.16
CA GLU A 6 -35.74 20.37 -36.56
C GLU A 6 -34.84 21.05 -35.52
N LYS A 7 -35.31 22.16 -34.95
CA LYS A 7 -34.59 22.88 -33.90
C LYS A 7 -34.46 22.05 -32.61
N ILE A 8 -35.52 21.33 -32.26
CA ILE A 8 -35.53 20.43 -31.09
C ILE A 8 -34.56 19.26 -31.33
N ILE A 9 -34.61 18.61 -32.49
CA ILE A 9 -33.73 17.50 -32.84
C ILE A 9 -32.26 17.93 -32.78
N LYS A 10 -31.91 19.12 -33.28
CA LYS A 10 -30.53 19.64 -33.25
C LYS A 10 -30.00 19.88 -31.84
N ILE A 11 -30.86 20.30 -30.90
CA ILE A 11 -30.50 20.46 -29.49
C ILE A 11 -30.23 19.09 -28.85
N TYR A 12 -31.06 18.08 -29.16
CA TYR A 12 -30.85 16.72 -28.67
C TYR A 12 -29.60 16.06 -29.28
N ASP A 13 -29.31 16.29 -30.55
CA ASP A 13 -28.14 15.73 -31.22
C ASP A 13 -26.84 16.32 -30.65
N GLY A 14 -26.82 17.63 -30.38
CA GLY A 14 -25.68 18.29 -29.72
C GLY A 14 -25.48 17.91 -28.25
N SER A 15 -26.48 17.28 -27.61
CA SER A 15 -26.38 16.77 -26.23
C SER A 15 -25.85 15.34 -26.16
N ARG A 16 -25.74 14.64 -27.29
CA ARG A 16 -25.18 13.30 -27.32
C ARG A 16 -23.68 13.39 -27.07
N PRO A 17 -23.15 12.58 -26.14
CA PRO A 17 -21.73 12.58 -25.88
C PRO A 17 -21.02 12.03 -27.14
N VAL A 18 -20.01 12.75 -27.63
CA VAL A 18 -19.28 12.39 -28.86
C VAL A 18 -18.57 11.07 -28.64
N GLU A 19 -19.20 9.97 -29.10
CA GLU A 19 -18.82 8.58 -28.81
C GLU A 19 -17.34 8.30 -29.08
N GLU A 20 -16.78 8.95 -30.11
CA GLU A 20 -15.38 8.83 -30.53
C GLU A 20 -14.38 9.21 -29.42
N ASP A 21 -14.69 10.23 -28.61
CA ASP A 21 -13.80 10.72 -27.54
C ASP A 21 -14.02 10.01 -26.18
N LEU A 22 -15.17 9.35 -25.98
CA LEU A 22 -15.48 8.73 -24.68
C LEU A 22 -14.66 7.48 -24.41
N PHE A 23 -14.41 6.66 -25.43
CA PHE A 23 -13.78 5.35 -25.23
C PHE A 23 -12.26 5.43 -25.08
N GLU A 24 -11.58 6.31 -25.83
CA GLU A 24 -10.11 6.48 -25.73
C GLU A 24 -9.69 7.04 -24.37
N ARG A 25 -10.44 8.02 -23.85
CA ARG A 25 -10.14 8.63 -22.55
C ARG A 25 -10.43 7.69 -21.38
N ASN A 26 -11.46 6.85 -21.49
CA ASN A 26 -11.85 5.96 -20.40
C ASN A 26 -10.83 4.84 -20.16
N TRP A 27 -10.28 4.21 -21.21
CA TRP A 27 -9.27 3.16 -21.06
C TRP A 27 -7.97 3.67 -20.43
N ILE A 28 -7.48 4.84 -20.88
CA ILE A 28 -6.26 5.46 -20.33
C ILE A 28 -6.44 5.84 -18.86
N ASN A 29 -7.61 6.39 -18.51
CA ASN A 29 -7.93 6.74 -17.12
C ASN A 29 -8.01 5.48 -16.25
N GLN A 30 -8.68 4.43 -16.71
CA GLN A 30 -8.78 3.17 -15.98
C GLN A 30 -7.41 2.54 -15.73
N LEU A 31 -6.52 2.53 -16.74
CA LEU A 31 -5.17 1.97 -16.63
C LEU A 31 -4.32 2.77 -15.64
N ALA A 32 -4.37 4.11 -15.72
CA ALA A 32 -3.64 4.97 -14.79
C ALA A 32 -4.08 4.75 -13.34
N TRP A 33 -5.40 4.73 -13.08
CA TRP A 33 -5.92 4.50 -11.72
C TRP A 33 -5.64 3.07 -11.24
N SER A 34 -5.71 2.08 -12.12
CA SER A 34 -5.35 0.69 -11.79
C SER A 34 -3.89 0.59 -11.37
N LEU A 35 -2.99 1.25 -12.10
CA LEU A 35 -1.57 1.30 -11.77
C LEU A 35 -1.32 1.97 -10.42
N VAL A 36 -2.00 3.09 -10.14
CA VAL A 36 -1.92 3.77 -8.84
C VAL A 36 -2.32 2.83 -7.71
N VAL A 37 -3.46 2.13 -7.85
CA VAL A 37 -3.94 1.18 -6.84
C VAL A 37 -2.93 0.05 -6.60
N VAL A 38 -2.35 -0.50 -7.67
CA VAL A 38 -1.33 -1.56 -7.58
C VAL A 38 -0.08 -1.06 -6.85
N LEU A 39 0.45 0.10 -7.24
CA LEU A 39 1.65 0.67 -6.60
C LEU A 39 1.40 1.02 -5.13
N CYS A 40 0.26 1.62 -4.80
CA CYS A 40 -0.12 1.90 -3.40
C CYS A 40 -0.22 0.60 -2.58
N SER A 41 -0.80 -0.46 -3.15
CA SER A 41 -0.89 -1.77 -2.48
C SER A 41 0.48 -2.36 -2.21
N ILE A 42 1.42 -2.25 -3.16
CA ILE A 42 2.80 -2.68 -3.00
C ILE A 42 3.50 -1.88 -1.90
N VAL A 43 3.33 -0.56 -1.85
CA VAL A 43 3.91 0.29 -0.79
C VAL A 43 3.39 -0.09 0.58
N VAL A 44 2.07 -0.31 0.72
CA VAL A 44 1.47 -0.75 1.98
C VAL A 44 1.99 -2.12 2.40
N TRP A 45 2.08 -3.07 1.45
CA TRP A 45 2.63 -4.40 1.72
C TRP A 45 4.09 -4.33 2.18
N PHE A 46 4.93 -3.53 1.52
CA PHE A 46 6.32 -3.33 1.95
C PHE A 46 6.41 -2.69 3.33
N ALA A 47 5.56 -1.69 3.64
CA ALA A 47 5.54 -1.06 4.96
C ALA A 47 5.24 -2.09 6.06
N ILE A 48 4.24 -2.97 5.84
CA ILE A 48 3.91 -4.05 6.78
C ILE A 48 5.08 -5.03 6.93
N ALA A 49 5.72 -5.42 5.83
CA ALA A 49 6.86 -6.33 5.84
C ALA A 49 8.05 -5.74 6.64
N ILE A 50 8.35 -4.46 6.45
CA ILE A 50 9.41 -3.74 7.18
C ILE A 50 9.09 -3.69 8.67
N VAL A 51 7.85 -3.33 9.03
CA VAL A 51 7.42 -3.27 10.44
C VAL A 51 7.59 -4.62 11.13
N ASN A 52 7.18 -5.72 10.48
CA ASN A 52 7.31 -7.05 11.05
C ASN A 52 8.79 -7.46 11.23
N ALA A 53 9.61 -7.24 10.20
CA ALA A 53 11.04 -7.57 10.26
C ALA A 53 11.78 -6.76 11.34
N GLU A 54 11.52 -5.45 11.42
CA GLU A 54 12.16 -4.60 12.43
C GLU A 54 11.67 -4.91 13.84
N ASN A 55 10.41 -5.26 14.00
CA ASN A 55 9.88 -5.70 15.29
C ASN A 55 10.59 -6.98 15.79
N GLN A 56 10.80 -7.97 14.91
CA GLN A 56 11.55 -9.18 15.25
C GLN A 56 13.01 -8.87 15.57
N ARG A 57 13.68 -8.07 14.73
CA ARG A 57 15.07 -7.63 14.97
C ARG A 57 15.21 -6.95 16.33
N HIS A 58 14.33 -6.01 16.64
CA HIS A 58 14.38 -5.27 17.89
C HIS A 58 14.10 -6.16 19.10
N ALA A 59 13.16 -7.11 19.00
CA ALA A 59 12.92 -8.13 20.03
C ALA A 59 14.16 -8.99 20.32
N LEU A 60 14.92 -9.36 19.29
CA LEU A 60 16.16 -10.13 19.43
C LEU A 60 17.27 -9.31 20.12
N ILE A 61 17.45 -8.04 19.72
CA ILE A 61 18.46 -7.16 20.31
C ILE A 61 18.16 -6.90 21.80
N THR A 62 16.88 -6.72 22.14
CA THR A 62 16.43 -6.46 23.51
C THR A 62 16.19 -7.73 24.33
N LYS A 63 16.44 -8.91 23.75
CA LYS A 63 16.29 -10.23 24.41
C LYS A 63 14.88 -10.48 24.98
N GLN A 64 13.85 -9.96 24.33
CA GLN A 64 12.47 -10.11 24.79
C GLN A 64 11.91 -11.54 24.62
N CYS A 65 12.48 -12.33 23.70
CA CYS A 65 12.07 -13.71 23.41
C CYS A 65 13.17 -14.74 23.73
N ALA A 66 13.80 -14.63 24.90
CA ALA A 66 14.76 -15.64 25.38
C ALA A 66 14.01 -16.90 25.84
N ASP A 67 14.48 -18.09 25.42
CA ASP A 67 13.86 -19.35 25.80
C ASP A 67 14.05 -19.62 27.32
N PRO A 68 12.97 -19.88 28.08
CA PRO A 68 13.06 -20.11 29.53
C PRO A 68 13.67 -21.47 29.90
N VAL A 69 13.64 -22.44 28.98
CA VAL A 69 14.12 -23.81 29.18
C VAL A 69 15.56 -23.94 28.67
N PHE A 70 15.85 -23.40 27.48
CA PHE A 70 17.15 -23.51 26.84
C PHE A 70 17.92 -22.18 26.89
N LYS A 71 18.88 -22.09 27.82
CA LYS A 71 19.71 -20.88 27.98
C LYS A 71 20.50 -20.59 26.70
N GLY A 72 20.17 -19.49 26.04
CA GLY A 72 20.84 -19.01 24.82
C GLY A 72 20.04 -19.23 23.54
N GLU A 73 18.96 -20.00 23.59
CA GLU A 73 18.04 -20.19 22.48
C GLU A 73 16.97 -19.09 22.43
N VAL A 74 16.37 -18.92 21.25
CA VAL A 74 15.30 -17.95 20.99
C VAL A 74 13.98 -18.69 20.86
N ASP A 75 12.96 -18.24 21.60
CA ASP A 75 11.61 -18.75 21.43
C ASP A 75 10.99 -18.18 20.14
N MET A 76 10.93 -19.03 19.12
CA MET A 76 10.35 -18.70 17.81
C MET A 76 8.84 -18.40 17.88
N ARG A 77 8.12 -18.98 18.85
CA ARG A 77 6.69 -18.69 19.03
C ARG A 77 6.49 -17.30 19.60
N CYS A 78 7.31 -16.91 20.57
CA CYS A 78 7.35 -15.53 21.04
C CYS A 78 7.67 -14.55 19.90
N LEU A 79 8.66 -14.86 19.06
CA LEU A 79 9.10 -13.98 17.97
C LEU A 79 8.02 -13.72 16.90
N GLN A 80 7.02 -14.59 16.78
CA GLN A 80 5.89 -14.42 15.86
C GLN A 80 4.84 -13.42 16.37
N VAL A 81 4.74 -13.22 17.69
CA VAL A 81 3.65 -12.44 18.32
C VAL A 81 4.13 -11.27 19.16
N VAL A 82 5.43 -11.19 19.43
CA VAL A 82 6.02 -10.15 20.27
C VAL A 82 5.74 -8.75 19.70
N SER A 83 5.45 -7.79 20.56
CA SER A 83 5.41 -6.37 20.22
C SER A 83 6.53 -5.68 20.97
N SER A 84 7.63 -5.39 20.28
CA SER A 84 8.85 -4.93 20.93
C SER A 84 8.92 -3.42 21.15
N ARG A 85 8.05 -2.64 20.50
CA ARG A 85 7.83 -1.21 20.75
C ARG A 85 6.35 -0.90 20.93
N PRO A 86 6.00 0.28 21.51
CA PRO A 86 4.62 0.67 21.72
C PRO A 86 3.84 0.92 20.41
N HIS A 87 4.52 1.40 19.36
CA HIS A 87 3.86 1.77 18.12
C HIS A 87 4.54 1.21 16.87
N TRP A 88 3.73 0.80 15.89
CA TRP A 88 4.18 0.23 14.61
C TRP A 88 5.00 1.21 13.77
N TRP A 89 4.72 2.51 13.85
CA TRP A 89 5.41 3.52 13.04
C TRP A 89 6.87 3.70 13.47
N GLU A 90 7.22 3.37 14.72
CA GLU A 90 8.61 3.41 15.18
C GLU A 90 9.45 2.36 14.45
N HIS A 91 8.88 1.17 14.25
CA HIS A 91 9.52 0.10 13.47
C HIS A 91 9.67 0.50 12.00
N LEU A 92 8.63 1.11 11.42
CA LEU A 92 8.69 1.59 10.05
C LEU A 92 9.80 2.63 9.91
N TRP A 93 9.75 3.71 10.70
CA TRP A 93 10.72 4.81 10.66
C TRP A 93 12.15 4.31 10.85
N TYR A 94 12.39 3.44 11.82
CA TYR A 94 13.72 2.87 12.03
C TYR A 94 14.17 2.05 10.82
N GLY A 95 13.31 1.16 10.30
CA GLY A 95 13.62 0.30 9.17
C GLY A 95 13.94 1.06 7.87
N ILE A 96 13.29 2.19 7.59
CA ILE A 96 13.61 3.02 6.40
C ILE A 96 14.80 3.96 6.59
N THR A 97 15.16 4.33 7.82
CA THR A 97 16.27 5.27 8.10
C THR A 97 17.59 4.57 8.43
N HIS A 98 17.56 3.36 8.98
CA HIS A 98 18.72 2.61 9.44
C HIS A 98 18.98 1.40 8.53
N LEU A 99 19.34 1.67 7.28
CA LEU A 99 19.57 0.65 6.25
C LEU A 99 20.90 -0.09 6.40
N LYS A 100 21.81 0.40 7.25
CA LYS A 100 23.08 -0.25 7.56
C LYS A 100 23.02 -0.88 8.94
N PRO A 101 23.62 -2.07 9.14
CA PRO A 101 23.83 -2.57 10.48
C PRO A 101 24.68 -1.56 11.27
N ALA A 102 24.36 -1.37 12.55
CA ALA A 102 25.23 -0.61 13.44
C ALA A 102 26.60 -1.30 13.45
N GLU A 103 27.64 -0.58 13.03
CA GLU A 103 29.03 -1.06 13.12
C GLU A 103 29.32 -1.38 14.59
N LYS A 104 29.94 -2.54 14.82
CA LYS A 104 30.38 -3.00 16.14
C LYS A 104 31.68 -2.32 16.54
#